data_AF-A0A440IAP7-F1
#
_entry.id   AF-A0A440IAP7-F1
#
_cell.length_a   1.000
_cell.length_b   1.000
_cell.length_c   1.000
_cell.angle_alpha   90.00
_cell.angle_beta   90.00
_cell.angle_gamma   90.00
#
_symmetry.space_group_name_H-M   'P 1'
#
loop_
_entity.id
_entity.type
_entity.pdbx_description
1 polymer ?
#
loop_
_entity_poly.entity_id
_entity_poly.type
_entity_poly.pdbx_seq_one_letter_code
_entity_poly.pdbx_strand_id
1 'polypeptide(L)'
;EFTLPMSDKEVEKQAARCMDCGIPYCHGPTGCPVHNQIPDWNDLVYNGDWDNAIRNLHSTNNFPEFTGRICPAPCEEACTLNLEDIPVAIKTIEQAIADKAYETGHIRPYP
;
A
#
# COMPACT_ATOMS: atom_id res chain seq x y z
N GLU A 1 -3.76 16.65 -10.04
CA GLU A 1 -4.39 15.64 -9.16
C GLU A 1 -5.42 16.35 -8.27
N PHE A 2 -6.56 15.73 -7.95
CA PHE A 2 -7.64 16.37 -7.18
C PHE A 2 -7.51 16.15 -5.66
N THR A 3 -6.58 15.30 -5.25
CA THR A 3 -6.22 14.98 -3.87
C THR A 3 -4.82 15.50 -3.57
N LEU A 4 -4.61 16.04 -2.36
CA LEU A 4 -3.28 16.36 -1.87
C LEU A 4 -2.64 15.08 -1.34
N PRO A 5 -1.40 14.76 -1.71
CA PRO A 5 -0.70 13.60 -1.15
C PRO A 5 -0.49 13.80 0.35
N MET A 6 -0.63 12.71 1.11
CA MET A 6 -0.27 12.70 2.53
C MET A 6 1.24 12.88 2.70
N SER A 7 1.66 13.55 3.76
CA SER A 7 3.09 13.59 4.11
C SER A 7 3.58 12.21 4.53
N ASP A 8 4.88 11.92 4.37
CA ASP A 8 5.50 10.65 4.79
C ASP A 8 5.11 10.24 6.22
N LYS A 9 5.08 11.21 7.15
CA LYS A 9 4.68 10.97 8.55
C LYS A 9 3.21 10.60 8.71
N GLU A 10 2.33 11.10 7.85
CA GLU A 10 0.90 10.73 7.86
C GLU A 10 0.71 9.33 7.26
N VAL A 11 1.48 9.00 6.22
CA VAL A 11 1.47 7.68 5.61
C VAL A 11 2.00 6.63 6.60
N GLU A 12 3.12 6.90 7.28
CA GLU A 12 3.67 6.07 8.36
C GLU A 12 2.63 5.84 9.48
N LYS A 13 1.88 6.87 9.86
CA LYS A 13 0.79 6.75 10.85
C LYS A 13 -0.36 5.88 10.34
N GLN A 14 -0.72 5.97 9.06
CA GLN A 14 -1.75 5.09 8.50
C GLN A 14 -1.27 3.64 8.43
N ALA A 15 -0.03 3.42 8.01
CA ALA A 15 0.59 2.10 7.97
C ALA A 15 0.63 1.45 9.37
N ALA A 16 0.92 2.23 10.42
CA ALA A 16 0.90 1.80 11.82
C ALA A 16 -0.47 1.29 12.32
N ARG A 17 -1.57 1.60 11.62
CA ARG A 17 -2.92 1.10 11.96
C ARG A 17 -3.14 -0.32 11.46
N CYS A 18 -2.25 -0.86 10.64
CA CYS A 18 -2.31 -2.26 10.23
C CYS A 18 -2.16 -3.17 11.45
N MET A 19 -3.12 -4.08 11.64
CA MET A 19 -3.14 -4.98 12.80
C MET A 19 -2.31 -6.25 12.60
N ASP A 20 -1.57 -6.36 11.50
CA ASP A 20 -0.83 -7.57 11.09
C ASP A 20 -1.67 -8.86 11.25
N CYS A 21 -2.80 -8.90 10.53
CA CYS A 21 -3.78 -9.97 10.69
C CYS A 21 -3.17 -11.31 10.24
N GLY A 22 -3.18 -12.33 11.10
CA GLY A 22 -2.62 -13.64 10.77
C GLY A 22 -3.27 -14.36 9.58
N ILE A 23 -4.55 -14.07 9.30
CA ILE A 23 -5.22 -14.41 8.04
C ILE A 23 -5.84 -13.11 7.49
N PRO A 24 -5.10 -12.33 6.68
CA PRO A 24 -5.54 -11.01 6.28
C PRO A 24 -6.49 -11.09 5.07
N TYR A 25 -7.68 -10.52 5.21
CA TYR A 25 -8.69 -10.47 4.14
C TYR A 25 -8.39 -9.42 3.07
N CYS A 26 -7.51 -8.46 3.38
CA CYS A 26 -7.15 -7.37 2.46
C CYS A 26 -6.30 -7.85 1.27
N HIS A 27 -5.55 -8.95 1.41
CA HIS A 27 -4.84 -9.58 0.29
C HIS A 27 -5.57 -10.82 -0.25
N GLY A 28 -5.10 -11.36 -1.36
CA GLY A 28 -5.65 -12.60 -1.91
C GLY A 28 -7.02 -12.42 -2.61
N PRO A 29 -7.80 -13.50 -2.76
CA PRO A 29 -9.00 -13.51 -3.62
C PRO A 29 -10.14 -12.62 -3.10
N THR A 30 -10.08 -12.16 -1.85
CA THR A 30 -11.13 -11.36 -1.21
C THR A 30 -10.89 -9.85 -1.34
N GLY A 31 -9.64 -9.39 -1.21
CA GLY A 31 -9.35 -7.96 -1.12
C GLY A 31 -8.55 -7.39 -2.29
N CYS A 32 -7.53 -8.09 -2.79
CA CYS A 32 -6.64 -7.56 -3.81
C CYS A 32 -6.52 -8.52 -4.99
N PRO A 33 -7.06 -8.18 -6.19
CA PRO A 33 -7.04 -9.08 -7.35
C PRO A 33 -5.65 -9.50 -7.84
N VAL A 34 -4.61 -8.71 -7.53
CA VAL A 34 -3.21 -9.02 -7.86
C VAL A 34 -2.46 -9.68 -6.71
N HIS A 35 -3.18 -10.04 -5.64
CA HIS A 35 -2.65 -10.69 -4.44
C HIS A 35 -1.48 -9.93 -3.80
N ASN A 36 -1.56 -8.60 -3.73
CA ASN A 36 -0.53 -7.78 -3.09
C ASN A 36 -0.27 -8.20 -1.65
N GLN A 37 1.00 -8.20 -1.25
CA GLN A 37 1.43 -8.46 0.12
C GLN A 37 1.25 -7.24 1.04
N ILE A 38 0.00 -6.80 1.18
CA ILE A 38 -0.37 -5.54 1.86
C ILE A 38 0.20 -5.39 3.28
N PRO A 39 0.10 -6.40 4.16
CA PRO A 39 0.68 -6.29 5.51
C PRO A 39 2.20 -6.07 5.48
N ASP A 40 2.91 -6.73 4.57
CA ASP A 40 4.37 -6.72 4.52
C ASP A 40 4.90 -5.34 4.15
N TRP A 41 4.39 -4.73 3.08
CA TRP A 41 4.83 -3.37 2.72
C TRP A 41 4.27 -2.28 3.64
N ASN A 42 3.15 -2.51 4.32
CA ASN A 42 2.69 -1.61 5.39
C ASN A 42 3.68 -1.59 6.56
N ASP A 43 4.17 -2.76 7.00
CA ASP A 43 5.17 -2.83 8.05
C ASP A 43 6.48 -2.16 7.63
N LEU A 44 6.92 -2.35 6.37
CA LEU A 44 8.09 -1.67 5.83
C LEU A 44 7.93 -0.15 5.82
N VAL A 45 6.77 0.37 5.41
CA VAL A 45 6.47 1.80 5.45
C VAL A 45 6.45 2.32 6.89
N TYR A 46 5.83 1.59 7.82
CA TYR A 46 5.82 1.94 9.24
C TYR A 46 7.22 2.06 9.82
N ASN A 47 8.14 1.18 9.42
CA ASN A 47 9.55 1.20 9.81
C ASN A 47 10.40 2.23 9.03
N GLY A 48 9.81 2.95 8.07
CA GLY A 48 10.50 3.92 7.22
C GLY A 48 11.39 3.29 6.14
N ASP A 49 11.25 1.99 5.87
CA ASP A 49 12.01 1.25 4.87
C ASP A 49 11.31 1.28 3.50
N TRP A 50 11.26 2.49 2.92
CA TRP A 50 10.58 2.77 1.66
C TRP A 50 11.17 2.00 0.46
N ASP A 51 12.48 1.75 0.47
CA ASP A 51 13.19 1.05 -0.60
C ASP A 51 12.79 -0.43 -0.68
N ASN A 52 12.62 -1.08 0.47
CA ASN A 52 12.12 -2.45 0.50
C ASN A 52 10.60 -2.48 0.28
N ALA A 53 9.86 -1.47 0.75
CA ALA A 53 8.42 -1.37 0.52
C ALA A 53 8.10 -1.38 -0.99
N ILE A 54 8.80 -0.58 -1.81
CA ILE A 54 8.58 -0.59 -3.26
C ILE A 54 9.00 -1.91 -3.91
N ARG A 55 10.09 -2.54 -3.45
CA ARG A 55 10.52 -3.86 -3.97
C ARG A 55 9.50 -4.94 -3.67
N ASN A 56 8.94 -4.95 -2.47
CA ASN A 56 7.88 -5.87 -2.09
C ASN A 56 6.61 -5.60 -2.90
N LEU A 57 6.19 -4.33 -3.02
CA LEU A 57 5.01 -3.95 -3.80
C LEU A 57 5.13 -4.35 -5.28
N HIS A 58 6.31 -4.17 -5.90
CA HIS A 58 6.57 -4.60 -7.27
C HIS A 58 6.70 -6.12 -7.45
N SER A 59 6.82 -6.90 -6.38
CA SER A 59 6.86 -8.36 -6.48
C SER A 59 5.54 -8.97 -6.95
N THR A 60 4.43 -8.25 -6.71
CA THR A 60 3.07 -8.67 -7.06
C THR A 60 2.37 -7.73 -8.03
N ASN A 61 2.70 -6.43 -8.01
CA ASN A 61 2.07 -5.43 -8.86
C ASN A 61 3.09 -4.70 -9.75
N ASN A 62 2.91 -4.80 -11.07
CA ASN A 62 3.78 -4.13 -12.03
C ASN A 62 3.54 -2.61 -12.10
N PHE A 63 2.36 -2.14 -11.72
CA PHE A 63 1.90 -0.77 -11.95
C PHE A 63 1.26 -0.11 -10.70
N PRO A 64 1.98 -0.08 -9.55
CA PRO A 64 1.49 0.53 -8.30
C PRO A 64 1.12 2.01 -8.43
N GLU A 65 1.78 2.74 -9.32
CA GLU A 65 1.52 4.14 -9.63
C GLU A 65 0.15 4.37 -10.27
N PHE A 66 -0.39 3.36 -10.95
CA PHE A 66 -1.72 3.40 -11.54
C PHE A 66 -2.78 2.86 -10.58
N THR A 67 -2.54 1.69 -9.97
CA THR A 67 -3.48 1.07 -9.05
C THR A 67 -3.73 1.95 -7.82
N GLY A 68 -2.70 2.58 -7.26
CA GLY A 68 -2.84 3.52 -6.14
C GLY A 68 -3.75 4.71 -6.43
N ARG A 69 -3.96 5.06 -7.71
CA ARG A 69 -4.84 6.16 -8.13
C ARG A 69 -6.23 5.70 -8.54
N ILE A 70 -6.31 4.67 -9.40
CA ILE A 70 -7.57 4.28 -10.05
C ILE A 70 -8.31 3.13 -9.38
N CYS A 71 -7.64 2.35 -8.52
CA CYS A 71 -8.27 1.21 -7.88
C CYS A 71 -9.49 1.66 -7.04
N PRO A 72 -10.62 0.93 -7.10
CA PRO A 72 -11.75 1.16 -6.21
C PRO A 72 -11.50 0.73 -4.75
N ALA A 73 -10.30 0.22 -4.44
CA ALA A 73 -9.86 -0.19 -3.10
C ALA A 73 -10.70 -1.30 -2.42
N PRO A 74 -10.99 -2.44 -3.08
CA PRO A 74 -11.66 -3.57 -2.43
C PRO A 74 -10.88 -4.14 -1.24
N CYS A 75 -9.57 -3.91 -1.20
CA CYS A 75 -8.69 -4.29 -0.09
C CYS A 75 -8.99 -3.50 1.20
N GLU A 76 -9.46 -2.25 1.08
CA GLU A 76 -9.89 -1.43 2.22
C GLU A 76 -11.26 -1.86 2.73
N GLU A 77 -12.19 -2.17 1.82
CA GLU A 77 -13.50 -2.73 2.17
C GLU A 77 -13.37 -4.06 2.91
N ALA A 78 -12.44 -4.92 2.47
CA ALA A 78 -12.13 -6.21 3.08
C ALA A 78 -11.25 -6.12 4.34
N CYS A 79 -10.76 -4.94 4.72
CA CYS A 79 -9.87 -4.80 5.87
C CYS A 79 -10.60 -5.18 7.16
N THR A 80 -9.99 -6.01 8.03
CA THR A 80 -10.59 -6.40 9.31
C THR A 80 -10.91 -5.20 10.21
N LEU A 81 -10.10 -4.13 10.13
CA LEU A 81 -10.35 -2.90 10.89
C LEU A 81 -11.68 -2.22 10.49
N ASN A 82 -12.13 -2.42 9.24
CA ASN A 82 -13.38 -1.86 8.70
C ASN A 82 -14.65 -2.33 9.44
N LEU A 83 -14.54 -3.39 10.25
CA LEU A 83 -15.66 -3.90 11.05
C LEU A 83 -15.98 -2.98 12.24
N GLU A 84 -14.98 -2.31 12.79
CA GLU A 84 -15.08 -1.54 14.05
C GLU A 84 -14.72 -0.05 13.86
N ASP A 85 -13.88 0.28 12.89
CA ASP A 85 -13.40 1.64 12.62
C ASP A 85 -13.16 1.84 11.10
N ILE A 86 -12.68 3.02 10.71
CA ILE A 86 -12.25 3.31 9.35
C ILE A 86 -11.09 2.37 8.95
N PRO A 87 -11.10 1.75 7.76
CA PRO A 87 -10.05 0.84 7.35
C PRO A 87 -8.68 1.53 7.27
N VAL A 88 -7.63 0.71 7.16
CA VAL A 88 -6.30 1.22 6.78
C VAL A 88 -6.40 1.79 5.38
N ALA A 89 -5.83 2.98 5.15
CA ALA A 89 -5.81 3.65 3.84
C ALA A 89 -4.80 2.99 2.87
N ILE A 90 -4.99 1.71 2.58
CA ILE A 90 -4.10 0.83 1.81
C ILE A 90 -3.80 1.44 0.44
N LYS A 91 -4.82 1.96 -0.27
CA LYS A 91 -4.65 2.58 -1.57
C LYS A 91 -3.77 3.83 -1.50
N THR A 92 -3.97 4.65 -0.47
CA THR A 92 -3.16 5.86 -0.27
C THR A 92 -1.71 5.52 0.06
N ILE A 93 -1.47 4.48 0.85
CA ILE A 93 -0.11 4.02 1.16
C ILE A 93 0.55 3.45 -0.10
N GLU A 94 -0.16 2.63 -0.90
CA GLU A 94 0.33 2.12 -2.20
C GLU A 94 0.76 3.26 -3.13
N GLN A 95 -0.08 4.29 -3.26
CA GLN A 95 0.25 5.47 -4.04
C GLN A 95 1.50 6.19 -3.50
N ALA A 96 1.58 6.41 -2.18
CA ALA A 96 2.72 7.10 -1.58
C ALA A 96 4.05 6.35 -1.79
N ILE A 97 4.04 5.02 -1.69
CA ILE A 97 5.22 4.18 -2.00
C ILE A 97 5.65 4.40 -3.45
N ALA A 98 4.71 4.35 -4.39
CA ALA A 98 4.99 4.50 -5.82
C ALA A 98 5.52 5.90 -6.16
N ASP A 99 4.88 6.95 -5.64
CA ASP A 99 5.27 8.34 -5.87
C ASP A 99 6.68 8.61 -5.32
N LYS A 100 6.95 8.16 -4.10
CA LYS A 100 8.29 8.28 -3.50
C LYS A 100 9.34 7.51 -4.27
N ALA A 101 9.04 6.30 -4.73
CA ALA A 101 9.94 5.50 -5.54
C ALA A 101 10.24 6.13 -6.91
N TYR A 102 9.29 6.88 -7.46
CA TYR A 102 9.51 7.66 -8.67
C TYR A 102 10.46 8.84 -8.40
N GLU A 103 10.25 9.57 -7.30
CA GLU A 103 11.09 10.71 -6.89
C GLU A 103 12.53 10.30 -6.57
N THR A 104 12.73 9.15 -5.91
CA THR A 104 14.06 8.63 -5.56
C THR A 104 14.74 7.83 -6.67
N GLY A 105 14.04 7.61 -7.79
CA GLY A 105 14.59 6.93 -8.97
C GLY A 105 14.70 5.41 -8.84
N HIS A 106 13.90 4.78 -7.98
CA HIS A 106 13.82 3.32 -7.85
C HIS A 106 12.99 2.66 -8.96
N ILE A 107 12.11 3.41 -9.62
CA ILE A 107 11.35 2.96 -10.78
C ILE A 107 12.23 3.11 -12.04
N ARG A 108 12.81 2.00 -12.48
CA ARG A 108 13.65 1.93 -13.67
C ARG A 108 13.41 0.61 -14.43
N PRO A 109 13.55 0.61 -15.77
CA PRO A 109 13.52 -0.62 -16.53
C PRO A 109 14.69 -1.53 -16.12
N TYR A 110 14.39 -2.79 -15.84
CA TYR A 110 15.39 -3.83 -15.65
C TYR A 110 15.58 -4.58 -16.98
N PRO A 111 16.82 -4.84 -17.43
CA PRO A 111 17.10 -5.57 -18.67
C PRO A 111 16.62 -7.03 -18.65
#